data_AF-A0A7S2DIR6-F1
#
_entry.id   AF-A0A7S2DIR6-F1
#
_cell.length_a   1.000
_cell.length_b   1.000
_cell.length_c   1.000
_cell.angle_alpha   90.00
_cell.angle_beta   90.00
_cell.angle_gamma   90.00
#
_symmetry.space_group_name_H-M   'P 1'
#
loop_
_entity.id
_entity.type
_entity.pdbx_description
1 polymer ?
#
loop_
_entity_poly.entity_id
_entity_poly.type
_entity_poly.pdbx_seq_one_letter_code
_entity_poly.pdbx_strand_id
1 'polypeptide(L)'
;SLKPELITATESQRAAMRRDPMSVVLKDMFFANAFPYLEVRRPFILGTREQNWRATLSHRFVELLHKKTGKLTRLYTQNIDGLDYQNKGVPPQKVVNVHGSIGRVACEGCGTPAAFDSFCDSVQSSIKDLYSIDPAAPQESTPILCSACQRPLVKPTTVLFGSNLPAEFFTRAEEDMPDVDLLIIAGTSLQVSPANSLVYRANESAVRLIVNNEPVG
;
A
#
# COMPACT_ATOMS: atom_id res chain seq x y z
N SER A 1 12.83 12.41 -9.94
CA SER A 1 11.54 12.95 -10.40
C SER A 1 10.98 12.00 -11.45
N LEU A 2 9.65 11.96 -11.62
CA LEU A 2 8.99 11.17 -12.66
C LEU A 2 9.46 11.65 -14.05
N LYS A 3 9.73 10.70 -14.96
CA LYS A 3 10.11 10.96 -16.36
C LYS A 3 9.06 10.40 -17.33
N PRO A 4 7.94 11.12 -17.58
CA PRO A 4 6.81 10.60 -18.37
C PRO A 4 7.18 10.12 -19.77
N GLU A 5 8.22 10.69 -20.39
CA GLU A 5 8.74 10.30 -21.69
C GLU A 5 9.26 8.86 -21.75
N LEU A 6 9.70 8.31 -20.61
CA LEU A 6 10.19 6.94 -20.51
C LEU A 6 9.06 5.93 -20.30
N ILE A 7 7.89 6.38 -19.87
CA ILE A 7 6.78 5.53 -19.48
C ILE A 7 6.03 4.99 -20.70
N THR A 8 5.66 3.71 -20.67
CA THR A 8 4.81 3.09 -21.70
C THR A 8 3.39 3.62 -21.59
N ALA A 9 3.10 4.68 -22.33
CA ALA A 9 1.84 5.44 -22.28
C ALA A 9 1.62 6.24 -23.56
N THR A 10 0.36 6.56 -23.86
CA THR A 10 0.02 7.48 -24.95
C THR A 10 0.49 8.90 -24.63
N GLU A 11 0.61 9.77 -25.64
CA GLU A 11 1.01 11.17 -25.39
C GLU A 11 0.02 11.91 -24.49
N SER A 12 -1.28 11.63 -24.60
CA SER A 12 -2.29 12.22 -23.70
C SER A 12 -2.09 11.79 -22.24
N GLN A 13 -1.76 10.52 -22.01
CA GLN A 13 -1.45 10.00 -20.68
C GLN A 13 -0.15 10.62 -20.13
N ARG A 14 0.90 10.72 -20.95
CA ARG A 14 2.16 11.39 -20.56
C ARG A 14 1.95 12.86 -20.24
N ALA A 15 1.14 13.56 -21.03
CA ALA A 15 0.78 14.96 -20.75
C ALA A 15 0.04 15.09 -19.41
N ALA A 16 -0.85 14.15 -19.06
CA ALA A 16 -1.47 14.12 -17.73
C ALA A 16 -0.41 13.94 -16.62
N MET A 17 0.57 13.05 -16.80
CA MET A 17 1.66 12.82 -15.84
C MET A 17 2.60 14.01 -15.66
N ARG A 18 2.84 14.79 -16.73
CA ARG A 18 3.63 16.04 -16.64
C ARG A 18 2.91 17.11 -15.83
N ARG A 19 1.57 17.18 -15.94
CA ARG A 19 0.75 18.12 -15.16
C ARG A 19 0.61 17.68 -13.71
N ASP A 20 0.37 16.39 -13.51
CA ASP A 20 0.19 15.80 -12.20
C ASP A 20 0.85 14.40 -12.15
N PRO A 21 2.01 14.27 -11.48
CA PRO A 21 2.67 12.98 -11.29
C PRO A 21 1.79 11.94 -10.57
N MET A 22 0.80 12.37 -9.79
CA MET A 22 -0.14 11.47 -9.10
C MET A 22 -1.09 10.75 -10.06
N SER A 23 -1.17 11.18 -11.32
CA SER A 23 -1.98 10.51 -12.34
C SER A 23 -1.62 9.03 -12.52
N VAL A 24 -0.38 8.62 -12.24
CA VAL A 24 0.08 7.22 -12.33
C VAL A 24 -0.57 6.29 -11.29
N VAL A 25 -1.22 6.84 -10.26
CA VAL A 25 -1.95 6.10 -9.22
C VAL A 25 -3.46 6.42 -9.21
N LEU A 26 -3.98 7.05 -10.27
CA LEU A 26 -5.42 7.18 -10.46
C LEU A 26 -6.01 5.86 -10.94
N LYS A 27 -7.19 5.51 -10.42
CA LYS A 27 -7.93 4.31 -10.82
C LYS A 27 -8.19 4.27 -12.32
N ASP A 28 -8.73 5.34 -12.89
CA ASP A 28 -9.09 5.39 -14.31
C ASP A 28 -7.86 5.28 -15.21
N MET A 29 -6.73 5.89 -14.81
CA MET A 29 -5.46 5.72 -15.50
C MET A 29 -5.04 4.25 -15.51
N PHE A 30 -5.08 3.58 -14.35
CA PHE A 30 -4.69 2.18 -14.23
C PHE A 30 -5.60 1.24 -15.04
N PHE A 31 -6.90 1.47 -15.04
CA PHE A 31 -7.86 0.67 -15.82
C PHE A 31 -7.66 0.85 -17.33
N ALA A 32 -7.29 2.05 -17.77
CA ALA A 32 -6.97 2.32 -19.17
C ALA A 32 -5.59 1.78 -19.57
N ASN A 33 -4.60 1.89 -18.69
CA ASN A 33 -3.23 1.44 -18.91
C ASN A 33 -2.52 1.19 -17.57
N ALA A 34 -2.19 -0.07 -17.29
CA ALA A 34 -1.54 -0.45 -16.04
C ALA A 34 -0.02 -0.14 -16.00
N PHE A 35 0.62 0.09 -17.16
CA PHE A 35 2.08 0.25 -17.22
C PHE A 35 2.62 1.45 -16.45
N PRO A 36 2.03 2.66 -16.50
CA PRO A 36 2.52 3.79 -15.71
C PRO A 36 2.63 3.48 -14.22
N TYR A 37 1.65 2.76 -13.68
CA TYR A 37 1.70 2.31 -12.30
C TYR A 37 2.82 1.29 -12.09
N LEU A 38 2.86 0.23 -12.90
CA LEU A 38 3.78 -0.90 -12.70
C LEU A 38 5.25 -0.50 -12.92
N GLU A 39 5.54 0.29 -13.95
CA GLU A 39 6.90 0.76 -14.27
C GLU A 39 7.43 1.72 -13.18
N VAL A 40 6.58 2.64 -12.69
CA VAL A 40 6.96 3.55 -11.60
C VAL A 40 7.12 2.80 -10.27
N ARG A 41 6.30 1.77 -10.04
CA ARG A 41 6.33 0.98 -8.80
C ARG A 41 7.32 -0.18 -8.83
N ARG A 42 7.89 -0.55 -9.98
CA ARG A 42 8.82 -1.69 -10.13
C ARG A 42 9.91 -1.72 -9.04
N PRO A 43 10.66 -0.63 -8.77
CA PRO A 43 11.72 -0.66 -7.75
C PRO A 43 11.19 -0.94 -6.34
N PHE A 44 9.98 -0.46 -6.02
CA PHE A 44 9.35 -0.70 -4.72
C PHE A 44 8.82 -2.13 -4.60
N ILE A 45 8.23 -2.68 -5.66
CA ILE A 45 7.72 -4.05 -5.69
C ILE A 45 8.87 -5.03 -5.48
N LEU A 46 9.92 -4.91 -6.30
CA LEU A 46 11.09 -5.80 -6.23
C LEU A 46 11.88 -5.58 -4.94
N GLY A 47 12.10 -4.32 -4.55
CA GLY A 47 12.82 -4.00 -3.31
C GLY A 47 12.10 -4.47 -2.04
N THR A 48 10.76 -4.61 -2.09
CA THR A 48 10.00 -5.22 -0.99
C THR A 48 10.30 -6.71 -0.87
N ARG A 49 10.37 -7.45 -2.00
CA ARG A 49 10.75 -8.87 -2.02
C ARG A 49 12.18 -9.07 -1.50
N GLU A 50 13.09 -8.18 -1.90
CA GLU A 50 14.51 -8.21 -1.50
C GLU A 50 14.76 -7.72 -0.07
N GLN A 51 13.74 -7.16 0.60
CA GLN A 51 13.85 -6.55 1.93
C GLN A 51 14.89 -5.42 1.98
N ASN A 52 14.94 -4.59 0.94
CA ASN A 52 15.84 -3.44 0.86
C ASN A 52 15.55 -2.39 1.96
N TRP A 53 14.34 -2.41 2.53
CA TRP A 53 13.94 -1.60 3.68
C TRP A 53 13.62 -2.48 4.88
N ARG A 54 13.98 -1.99 6.08
CA ARG A 54 13.80 -2.72 7.34
C ARG A 54 12.81 -2.02 8.26
N ALA A 55 12.04 -2.83 8.99
CA ALA A 55 11.16 -2.36 10.06
C ALA A 55 11.92 -1.48 11.07
N THR A 56 11.37 -0.30 11.34
CA THR A 56 11.94 0.68 12.28
C THR A 56 11.66 0.31 13.74
N LEU A 57 12.20 1.09 14.68
CA LEU A 57 11.90 0.92 16.10
C LEU A 57 10.39 1.04 16.40
N SER A 58 9.65 1.91 15.71
CA SER A 58 8.20 2.04 15.88
C SER A 58 7.45 0.77 15.44
N HIS A 59 7.88 0.13 14.36
CA HIS A 59 7.33 -1.15 13.93
C HIS A 59 7.59 -2.24 14.99
N ARG A 60 8.81 -2.28 15.54
CA ARG A 60 9.18 -3.23 16.60
C ARG A 60 8.48 -2.96 17.91
N PHE A 61 8.17 -1.70 18.24
CA PHE A 61 7.37 -1.35 19.41
C PHE A 61 6.00 -2.02 19.38
N VAL A 62 5.32 -2.08 18.22
CA VAL A 62 4.03 -2.77 18.08
C VAL A 62 4.18 -4.26 18.36
N GLU A 63 5.25 -4.89 17.85
CA GLU A 63 5.57 -6.29 18.15
C GLU A 63 5.81 -6.52 19.65
N LEU A 64 6.55 -5.63 20.31
CA LEU A 64 6.80 -5.69 21.75
C LEU A 64 5.51 -5.51 22.55
N LEU A 65 4.67 -4.54 22.19
CA LEU A 65 3.37 -4.32 22.82
C LEU A 65 2.53 -5.60 22.78
N HIS A 66 2.45 -6.24 21.61
CA HIS A 66 1.73 -7.50 21.47
C HIS A 66 2.35 -8.63 22.31
N LYS A 67 3.64 -8.93 22.11
CA LYS A 67 4.28 -10.11 22.72
C LYS A 67 4.49 -10.01 24.24
N LYS A 68 4.74 -8.80 24.75
CA LYS A 68 5.09 -8.60 26.17
C LYS A 68 3.88 -8.29 27.04
N THR A 69 2.85 -7.68 26.47
CA THR A 69 1.68 -7.24 27.25
C THR A 69 0.39 -7.95 26.86
N GLY A 70 0.29 -8.47 25.64
CA GLY A 70 -0.95 -9.01 25.09
C GLY A 70 -2.00 -7.95 24.75
N LYS A 71 -1.71 -6.66 24.95
CA LYS A 71 -2.70 -5.57 24.88
C LYS A 71 -2.95 -4.98 23.49
N LEU A 72 -2.22 -5.43 22.47
CA LEU A 72 -2.46 -4.94 21.11
C LEU A 72 -3.80 -5.47 20.59
N THR A 73 -4.83 -4.61 20.51
CA THR A 73 -6.10 -4.93 19.83
C THR A 73 -5.89 -5.04 18.32
N ARG A 74 -5.46 -3.94 17.69
CA ARG A 74 -5.23 -3.82 16.25
C ARG A 74 -4.15 -2.80 15.94
N LEU A 75 -3.44 -3.00 14.83
CA LEU A 75 -2.59 -2.02 14.17
C LEU A 75 -3.30 -1.53 12.91
N TYR A 76 -3.73 -0.27 12.89
CA TYR A 76 -4.22 0.41 11.69
C TYR A 76 -3.06 1.19 11.06
N THR A 77 -2.60 0.78 9.88
CA THR A 77 -1.47 1.41 9.19
C THR A 77 -1.94 2.07 7.90
N GLN A 78 -1.63 3.36 7.74
CA GLN A 78 -1.82 4.09 6.47
C GLN A 78 -0.65 3.86 5.50
N ASN A 79 0.45 3.27 5.99
CA ASN A 79 1.62 2.98 5.19
C ASN A 79 1.34 1.83 4.23
N ILE A 80 1.91 1.96 3.03
CA ILE A 80 1.82 0.93 1.98
C ILE A 80 3.11 0.12 1.83
N ASP A 81 4.19 0.52 2.50
CA ASP A 81 5.54 -0.05 2.35
C ASP A 81 5.66 -1.54 2.72
N GLY A 82 4.71 -2.07 3.50
CA GLY A 82 4.68 -3.47 3.90
C GLY A 82 5.68 -3.83 5.00
N LEU A 83 6.34 -2.84 5.63
CA LEU A 83 7.31 -3.08 6.71
C LEU A 83 6.66 -3.67 7.96
N ASP A 84 5.38 -3.40 8.18
CA ASP A 84 4.57 -3.99 9.25
C ASP A 84 4.58 -5.53 9.22
N TYR A 85 4.73 -6.14 8.03
CA TYR A 85 4.79 -7.59 7.86
C TYR A 85 6.13 -8.22 8.25
N GLN A 86 7.16 -7.42 8.49
CA GLN A 86 8.43 -7.92 9.03
C GLN A 86 8.36 -8.19 10.54
N ASN A 87 7.28 -7.77 11.20
CA ASN A 87 7.00 -8.05 12.60
C ASN A 87 6.39 -9.44 12.77
N LYS A 88 7.23 -10.49 12.70
CA LYS A 88 6.77 -11.90 12.79
C LYS A 88 6.03 -12.23 14.09
N GLY A 89 6.20 -11.44 15.14
CA GLY A 89 5.47 -11.58 16.39
C GLY A 89 4.07 -10.98 16.42
N VAL A 90 3.65 -10.21 15.40
CA VAL A 90 2.28 -9.67 15.31
C VAL A 90 1.47 -10.57 14.36
N PRO A 91 0.36 -11.18 14.83
CA PRO A 91 -0.52 -11.95 13.95
C PRO A 91 -1.01 -11.10 12.76
N PRO A 92 -0.97 -11.61 11.51
CA PRO A 92 -1.39 -10.84 10.34
C PRO A 92 -2.81 -10.27 10.43
N GLN A 93 -3.71 -10.96 11.14
CA GLN A 93 -5.10 -10.54 11.35
C GLN A 93 -5.21 -9.30 12.25
N LYS A 94 -4.16 -8.98 13.02
CA LYS A 94 -4.11 -7.75 13.82
C LYS A 94 -3.66 -6.54 13.02
N VAL A 95 -3.22 -6.71 11.78
CA VAL A 95 -2.75 -5.61 10.91
C VAL A 95 -3.82 -5.28 9.88
N VAL A 96 -4.28 -4.03 9.90
CA VAL A 96 -5.21 -3.47 8.91
C VAL A 96 -4.46 -2.43 8.09
N ASN A 97 -4.16 -2.76 6.83
CA ASN A 97 -3.60 -1.80 5.88
C ASN A 97 -4.73 -0.92 5.31
N VAL A 98 -4.87 0.27 5.88
CA VAL A 98 -5.93 1.23 5.54
C VAL A 98 -5.87 1.62 4.05
N HIS A 99 -4.66 1.77 3.50
CA HIS A 99 -4.43 2.07 2.08
C HIS A 99 -3.91 0.87 1.28
N GLY A 100 -4.11 -0.36 1.78
CA GLY A 100 -3.54 -1.56 1.20
C GLY A 100 -2.02 -1.65 1.38
N SER A 101 -1.38 -2.62 0.73
CA SER A 101 0.06 -2.85 0.88
C SER A 101 0.72 -3.22 -0.43
N ILE A 102 1.98 -2.80 -0.59
CA ILE A 102 2.85 -3.21 -1.70
C ILE A 102 3.19 -4.70 -1.62
N GLY A 103 3.19 -5.30 -0.42
CA GLY A 103 3.53 -6.70 -0.18
C GLY A 103 2.37 -7.70 -0.37
N ARG A 104 1.20 -7.23 -0.79
CA ARG A 104 0.04 -8.09 -1.14
C ARG A 104 -0.46 -7.73 -2.53
N VAL A 105 -0.88 -8.73 -3.32
CA VAL A 105 -1.24 -8.55 -4.73
C VAL A 105 -2.63 -9.10 -5.01
N ALA A 106 -3.41 -8.35 -5.79
CA ALA A 106 -4.70 -8.78 -6.31
C ALA A 106 -5.00 -8.11 -7.65
N CYS A 107 -5.93 -8.68 -8.41
CA CYS A 107 -6.51 -8.02 -9.58
C CYS A 107 -7.46 -6.90 -9.13
N GLU A 108 -7.18 -5.66 -9.53
CA GLU A 108 -8.06 -4.50 -9.25
C GLU A 108 -9.44 -4.65 -9.91
N GLY A 109 -9.52 -5.43 -11.00
CA GLY A 109 -10.76 -5.61 -11.75
C GLY A 109 -11.73 -6.64 -11.15
N CYS A 110 -11.23 -7.75 -10.58
CA CYS A 110 -12.07 -8.85 -10.08
C CYS A 110 -11.75 -9.32 -8.66
N GLY A 111 -10.76 -8.71 -8.00
CA GLY A 111 -10.38 -9.04 -6.62
C GLY A 111 -9.58 -10.34 -6.45
N THR A 112 -9.36 -11.12 -7.51
CA THR A 112 -8.61 -12.39 -7.41
C THR A 112 -7.20 -12.15 -6.86
N PRO A 113 -6.83 -12.79 -5.72
CA PRO A 113 -5.51 -12.64 -5.15
C PRO A 113 -4.45 -13.34 -6.02
N ALA A 114 -3.22 -12.84 -5.94
CA ALA A 114 -2.05 -13.47 -6.54
C ALA A 114 -0.91 -13.58 -5.51
N ALA A 115 -0.09 -14.63 -5.65
CA ALA A 115 1.08 -14.82 -4.81
C ALA A 115 2.11 -13.70 -5.09
N PHE A 116 2.60 -13.07 -4.02
CA PHE A 116 3.50 -11.91 -4.14
C PHE A 116 4.80 -12.26 -4.89
N ASP A 117 5.43 -13.40 -4.56
CA ASP A 117 6.67 -13.83 -5.20
C ASP A 117 6.48 -14.09 -6.70
N SER A 118 5.43 -14.83 -7.09
CA SER A 118 5.13 -15.08 -8.51
C SER A 118 4.78 -13.80 -9.28
N PHE A 119 4.13 -12.84 -8.61
CA PHE A 119 3.90 -11.53 -9.20
C PHE A 119 5.20 -10.75 -9.37
N CYS A 120 6.14 -10.83 -8.43
CA CYS A 120 7.46 -10.22 -8.56
C CYS A 120 8.25 -10.85 -9.72
N ASP A 121 8.18 -12.17 -9.93
CA ASP A 121 8.78 -12.83 -11.09
C ASP A 121 8.17 -12.32 -12.41
N SER A 122 6.85 -12.11 -12.41
CA SER A 122 6.14 -11.52 -13.56
C SER A 122 6.55 -10.07 -13.80
N VAL A 123 6.68 -9.27 -12.75
CA VAL A 123 7.20 -7.90 -12.85
C VAL A 123 8.63 -7.94 -13.39
N GLN A 124 9.52 -8.74 -12.82
CA GLN A 124 10.93 -8.87 -13.23
C GLN A 124 11.06 -9.10 -14.73
N SER A 125 10.26 -10.03 -15.27
CA SER A 125 10.30 -10.48 -16.67
C SER A 125 9.47 -9.64 -17.64
N SER A 126 8.42 -8.97 -17.18
CA SER A 126 7.42 -8.31 -18.05
C SER A 126 7.42 -6.79 -17.98
N ILE A 127 7.99 -6.17 -16.95
CA ILE A 127 7.91 -4.71 -16.76
C ILE A 127 9.31 -4.11 -16.91
N LYS A 128 9.48 -3.16 -17.82
CA LYS A 128 10.78 -2.53 -18.03
C LYS A 128 11.22 -1.70 -16.82
N ASP A 129 12.52 -1.50 -16.69
CA ASP A 129 13.08 -0.57 -15.71
C ASP A 129 13.25 0.83 -16.35
N LEU A 130 12.58 1.84 -15.77
CA LEU A 130 12.59 3.20 -16.32
C LEU A 130 13.95 3.88 -16.26
N TYR A 131 14.85 3.41 -15.39
CA TYR A 131 16.11 4.10 -15.11
C TYR A 131 17.34 3.30 -15.56
N SER A 132 17.13 2.18 -16.24
CA SER A 132 18.18 1.28 -16.75
C SER A 132 19.19 0.87 -15.66
N ILE A 133 18.70 0.69 -14.43
CA ILE A 133 19.46 0.22 -13.27
C ILE A 133 19.55 -1.30 -13.29
N ASP A 134 18.46 -1.97 -13.67
CA ASP A 134 18.39 -3.43 -13.77
C ASP A 134 18.68 -3.88 -15.23
N PRO A 135 19.87 -4.44 -15.52
CA PRO A 135 20.22 -4.89 -16.86
C PRO A 135 19.43 -6.13 -17.32
N ALA A 136 18.78 -6.84 -16.39
CA ALA A 136 17.95 -8.00 -16.71
C ALA A 136 16.49 -7.62 -17.02
N ALA A 137 16.11 -6.36 -16.83
CA ALA A 137 14.77 -5.88 -17.16
C ALA A 137 14.52 -5.94 -18.68
N PRO A 138 13.29 -6.24 -19.12
CA PRO A 138 12.96 -6.22 -20.54
C PRO A 138 13.04 -4.79 -21.08
N GLN A 139 13.30 -4.65 -22.39
CA GLN A 139 13.34 -3.35 -23.06
C GLN A 139 11.95 -2.73 -23.19
N GLU A 140 10.92 -3.56 -23.35
CA GLU A 140 9.52 -3.14 -23.47
C GLU A 140 8.67 -3.85 -22.41
N SER A 141 7.66 -3.14 -21.90
CA SER A 141 6.73 -3.72 -20.94
C SER A 141 5.64 -4.51 -21.64
N THR A 142 5.31 -5.69 -21.10
CA THR A 142 4.21 -6.54 -21.54
C THR A 142 3.17 -6.73 -20.42
N PRO A 143 1.88 -6.93 -20.75
CA PRO A 143 0.84 -6.95 -19.73
C PRO A 143 0.90 -8.18 -18.82
N ILE A 144 0.74 -7.99 -17.52
CA ILE A 144 0.60 -9.08 -16.53
C ILE A 144 -0.89 -9.40 -16.37
N LEU A 145 -1.32 -10.56 -16.88
CA LEU A 145 -2.74 -10.94 -16.91
C LEU A 145 -3.19 -11.57 -15.58
N CYS A 146 -4.42 -11.25 -15.18
CA CYS A 146 -5.09 -11.91 -14.08
C CYS A 146 -5.43 -13.36 -14.42
N SER A 147 -5.05 -14.31 -13.56
CA SER A 147 -5.35 -15.74 -13.76
C SER A 147 -6.85 -16.05 -13.89
N ALA A 148 -7.72 -15.26 -13.26
CA ALA A 148 -9.17 -15.49 -13.30
C ALA A 148 -9.88 -14.77 -14.45
N CYS A 149 -9.64 -13.47 -14.63
CA CYS A 149 -10.39 -12.67 -15.62
C CYS A 149 -9.59 -12.28 -16.86
N GLN A 150 -8.32 -12.70 -16.95
CA GLN A 150 -7.41 -12.44 -18.08
C GLN A 150 -7.21 -10.95 -18.43
N ARG A 151 -7.64 -10.03 -17.57
CA ARG A 151 -7.40 -8.59 -17.71
C ARG A 151 -6.04 -8.19 -17.12
N PRO A 152 -5.35 -7.19 -17.68
CA PRO A 152 -4.02 -6.76 -17.23
C PRO A 152 -4.11 -5.80 -16.02
N LEU A 153 -4.85 -6.20 -14.99
CA LEU A 153 -5.18 -5.36 -13.84
C LEU A 153 -4.59 -5.90 -12.52
N VAL A 154 -3.61 -6.79 -12.60
CA VAL A 154 -2.91 -7.33 -11.43
C VAL A 154 -1.92 -6.29 -10.93
N LYS A 155 -2.06 -5.91 -9.66
CA LYS A 155 -1.13 -5.00 -8.99
C LYS A 155 -1.07 -5.29 -7.50
N PRO A 156 -0.12 -4.68 -6.77
CA PRO A 156 -0.23 -4.61 -5.34
C PRO A 156 -1.56 -4.00 -4.88
N THR A 157 -2.02 -4.42 -3.70
CA THR A 157 -3.31 -4.02 -3.11
C THR A 157 -3.37 -2.56 -2.68
N THR A 158 -2.30 -1.80 -2.87
CA THR A 158 -2.28 -0.36 -2.58
C THR A 158 -3.45 0.34 -3.26
N VAL A 159 -4.19 1.13 -2.49
CA VAL A 159 -5.40 1.81 -2.93
C VAL A 159 -5.02 2.88 -3.96
N LEU A 160 -5.71 2.85 -5.10
CA LEU A 160 -5.61 3.90 -6.12
C LEU A 160 -6.52 5.06 -5.74
N PHE A 161 -6.17 6.27 -6.16
CA PHE A 161 -7.05 7.42 -6.01
C PHE A 161 -8.31 7.20 -6.87
N GLY A 162 -9.47 7.40 -6.25
CA GLY A 162 -10.78 7.08 -6.83
C GLY A 162 -11.28 5.65 -6.51
N SER A 163 -10.48 4.82 -5.83
CA SER A 163 -10.95 3.56 -5.26
C SER A 163 -11.44 3.74 -3.81
N ASN A 164 -12.34 2.87 -3.37
CA ASN A 164 -12.73 2.78 -1.96
C ASN A 164 -11.59 2.20 -1.12
N LEU A 165 -11.54 2.54 0.16
CA LEU A 165 -10.70 1.82 1.11
C LEU A 165 -11.15 0.36 1.24
N PRO A 166 -10.27 -0.56 1.67
CA PRO A 166 -10.63 -1.96 1.90
C PRO A 166 -11.80 -2.08 2.89
N ALA A 167 -12.78 -2.93 2.59
CA ALA A 167 -13.94 -3.14 3.47
C ALA A 167 -13.53 -3.55 4.89
N GLU A 168 -12.46 -4.34 5.01
CA GLU A 168 -11.86 -4.75 6.29
C GLU A 168 -11.57 -3.56 7.21
N PHE A 169 -11.14 -2.41 6.67
CA PHE A 169 -10.92 -1.21 7.49
C PHE A 169 -12.19 -0.79 8.24
N PHE A 170 -13.31 -0.71 7.54
CA PHE A 170 -14.58 -0.28 8.13
C PHE A 170 -15.12 -1.31 9.11
N THR A 171 -15.13 -2.58 8.72
CA THR A 171 -15.61 -3.68 9.58
C THR A 171 -14.79 -3.75 10.87
N ARG A 172 -13.46 -3.75 10.77
CA ARG A 172 -12.60 -3.80 11.97
C ARG A 172 -12.72 -2.55 12.81
N ALA A 173 -12.82 -1.36 12.20
CA ALA A 173 -12.96 -0.13 12.95
C ALA A 173 -14.26 -0.11 13.76
N GLU A 174 -15.35 -0.64 13.21
CA GLU A 174 -16.64 -0.76 13.91
C GLU A 174 -16.58 -1.79 15.05
N GLU A 175 -15.88 -2.91 14.84
CA GLU A 175 -15.68 -3.95 15.87
C GLU A 175 -14.74 -3.47 17.00
N ASP A 176 -13.61 -2.83 16.67
CA ASP A 176 -12.54 -2.57 17.62
C ASP A 176 -12.76 -1.28 18.42
N MET A 177 -13.19 -0.20 17.78
CA MET A 177 -13.13 1.15 18.35
C MET A 177 -14.01 1.38 19.60
N PRO A 178 -15.20 0.76 19.76
CA PRO A 178 -16.02 0.94 20.96
C PRO A 178 -15.34 0.51 22.26
N ASP A 179 -14.48 -0.52 22.19
CA ASP A 179 -13.82 -1.14 23.35
C ASP A 179 -12.39 -0.65 23.58
N VAL A 180 -11.88 0.25 22.74
CA VAL A 180 -10.54 0.82 22.90
C VAL A 180 -10.51 1.80 24.07
N ASP A 181 -9.57 1.58 25.00
CA ASP A 181 -9.27 2.46 26.15
C ASP A 181 -8.05 3.37 25.90
N LEU A 182 -7.16 2.99 24.97
CA LEU A 182 -5.99 3.75 24.54
C LEU A 182 -5.80 3.68 23.02
N LEU A 183 -5.85 4.85 22.37
CA LEU A 183 -5.51 5.01 20.95
C LEU A 183 -4.16 5.72 20.82
N ILE A 184 -3.15 5.00 20.32
CA ILE A 184 -1.84 5.57 19.97
C ILE A 184 -1.86 5.99 18.50
N ILE A 185 -1.63 7.28 18.25
CA ILE A 185 -1.59 7.89 16.92
C ILE A 185 -0.16 8.33 16.67
N ALA A 186 0.55 7.63 15.78
CA ALA A 186 1.97 7.86 15.57
C ALA A 186 2.31 8.14 14.10
N GLY A 187 3.09 9.19 13.86
CA GLY A 187 3.69 9.47 12.55
C GLY A 187 2.67 9.70 11.41
N THR A 188 1.57 10.40 11.67
CA THR A 188 0.55 10.70 10.67
C THR A 188 0.07 12.15 10.79
N SER A 189 -0.25 12.78 9.65
CA SER A 189 -0.84 14.12 9.60
C SER A 189 -2.34 14.15 9.92
N LEU A 190 -3.00 12.99 9.96
CA LEU A 190 -4.47 12.86 10.11
C LEU A 190 -5.31 13.62 9.07
N GLN A 191 -4.74 13.96 7.91
CA GLN A 191 -5.46 14.70 6.87
C GLN A 191 -6.23 13.81 5.89
N VAL A 192 -5.90 12.51 5.82
CA VAL A 192 -6.49 11.60 4.83
C VAL A 192 -7.75 10.96 5.39
N SER A 193 -8.90 11.34 4.84
CA SER A 193 -10.17 10.67 5.08
C SER A 193 -10.33 9.45 4.16
N PRO A 194 -10.98 8.36 4.60
CA PRO A 194 -11.60 8.15 5.91
C PRO A 194 -10.68 7.58 7.00
N ALA A 195 -9.37 7.45 6.73
CA ALA A 195 -8.41 6.90 7.71
C ALA A 195 -8.39 7.69 9.03
N ASN A 196 -8.45 9.02 8.95
CA ASN A 196 -8.49 9.90 10.12
C ASN A 196 -9.76 9.75 10.98
N SER A 197 -10.81 9.10 10.48
CA SER A 197 -12.07 8.94 11.23
C SER A 197 -11.92 8.05 12.46
N LEU A 198 -10.87 7.22 12.56
CA LEU A 198 -10.62 6.37 13.73
C LEU A 198 -10.52 7.17 15.03
N VAL A 199 -9.99 8.39 14.97
CA VAL A 199 -9.82 9.26 16.15
C VAL A 199 -11.16 9.58 16.83
N TYR A 200 -12.20 9.77 16.01
CA TYR A 200 -13.56 10.10 16.45
C TYR A 200 -14.43 8.87 16.68
N ARG A 201 -14.03 7.71 16.15
CA ARG A 201 -14.73 6.43 16.36
C ARG A 201 -14.36 5.77 17.69
N ALA A 202 -13.14 6.01 18.18
CA ALA A 202 -12.74 5.54 19.50
C ALA A 202 -13.65 6.12 20.58
N ASN A 203 -13.91 5.31 21.63
CA ASN A 203 -14.72 5.69 22.78
C ASN A 203 -14.34 7.11 23.31
N GLU A 204 -15.33 7.88 23.77
CA GLU A 204 -15.08 9.23 24.34
C GLU A 204 -14.10 9.18 25.52
N SER A 205 -14.21 8.13 26.35
CA SER A 205 -13.33 7.92 27.52
C SER A 205 -11.93 7.42 27.16
N ALA A 206 -11.68 7.02 25.90
CA ALA A 206 -10.39 6.52 25.46
C ALA A 206 -9.31 7.61 25.53
N VAL A 207 -8.16 7.26 26.11
CA VAL A 207 -6.98 8.12 26.08
C VAL A 207 -6.43 8.14 24.66
N ARG A 208 -6.16 9.33 24.12
CA ARG A 208 -5.57 9.52 22.78
C ARG A 208 -4.15 10.05 22.96
N LEU A 209 -3.16 9.23 22.61
CA LEU A 209 -1.76 9.59 22.67
C LEU A 209 -1.23 9.88 21.26
N ILE A 210 -0.84 11.12 21.00
CA ILE A 210 -0.21 11.51 19.74
C ILE A 210 1.32 11.47 19.90
N VAL A 211 1.99 10.76 19.00
CA VAL A 211 3.45 10.72 18.88
C VAL A 211 3.82 11.17 17.47
N ASN A 212 4.08 12.47 17.32
CA ASN A 212 4.37 13.05 16.02
C ASN A 212 5.39 14.19 16.14
N ASN A 213 6.12 14.47 15.06
CA ASN A 213 7.06 15.58 15.02
C ASN A 213 6.37 16.95 15.03
N GLU A 214 5.14 17.00 14.50
CA GLU A 214 4.33 18.21 14.41
C GLU A 214 2.96 18.00 15.08
N PRO A 215 2.36 19.06 15.66
CA PRO A 215 0.98 18.99 16.14
C PRO A 215 0.01 18.64 15.01
N VAL A 216 -0.94 17.73 15.29
CA VAL A 216 -1.94 17.24 14.34
C VAL A 216 -3.27 17.00 15.05
N GLY A 217 -4.36 16.97 14.27
CA GLY A 217 -5.74 16.91 14.79
C GLY A 217 -6.26 18.29 15.18
#